data_AF-A0A821Z179-F1
#
_entry.id   AF-A0A821Z179-F1
#
_cell.length_a   1.000
_cell.length_b   1.000
_cell.length_c   1.000
_cell.angle_alpha   90.00
_cell.angle_beta   90.00
_cell.angle_gamma   90.00
#
_symmetry.space_group_name_H-M   'P 1'
#
loop_
_entity.id
_entity.type
_entity.pdbx_description
1 polymer ?
#
loop_
_entity_poly.entity_id
_entity_poly.type
_entity_poly.pdbx_seq_one_letter_code
_entity_poly.pdbx_strand_id
1 'polypeptide(L)'
;PTNRTLTWKLDYNHSVYDSSKIREDIQQAFDDWARYTELSFREVTEGEKADFNLVFISDDHSDEVPFDGPRGQISHSFPLGSHSAGYIHFNSAEKWSHM
;
A
#
# COMPACT_ATOMS: atom_id res chain seq x y z
N PRO A 1 6.70 12.95 -23.92
CA PRO A 1 6.25 11.91 -22.96
C PRO A 1 7.21 11.88 -21.77
N THR A 2 6.79 12.48 -20.65
CA THR A 2 7.59 12.51 -19.43
C THR A 2 7.24 11.27 -18.61
N ASN A 3 8.19 10.35 -18.49
CA ASN A 3 8.12 9.23 -17.55
C ASN A 3 7.78 9.79 -16.16
N ARG A 4 6.63 9.42 -15.60
CA ARG A 4 6.14 9.94 -14.33
C ARG A 4 6.53 8.97 -13.22
N THR A 5 7.41 9.41 -12.33
CA THR A 5 7.74 8.65 -11.13
C THR A 5 6.72 8.92 -10.04
N LEU A 6 6.08 7.86 -9.57
CA LEU A 6 5.24 7.85 -8.38
C LEU A 6 6.06 7.32 -7.19
N THR A 7 5.86 7.94 -6.04
CA THR A 7 6.58 7.63 -4.82
C THR A 7 5.69 6.89 -3.84
N TRP A 8 6.26 5.90 -3.14
CA TRP A 8 5.52 5.12 -2.16
C TRP A 8 6.32 4.95 -0.88
N LYS A 9 5.64 4.69 0.23
CA LYS A 9 6.28 4.23 1.46
C LYS A 9 5.44 3.20 2.17
N LEU A 10 6.12 2.29 2.86
CA LEU A 10 5.53 1.32 3.76
C LEU A 10 5.43 1.94 5.16
N ASP A 11 4.21 2.23 5.61
CA ASP A 11 3.92 2.67 6.97
C ASP A 11 3.43 1.47 7.77
N TYR A 12 4.40 0.73 8.29
CA TYR A 12 4.20 -0.58 8.90
C TYR A 12 4.93 -0.66 10.24
N ASN A 13 4.15 -0.72 11.31
CA ASN A 13 4.65 -0.79 12.69
C ASN A 13 4.35 -2.16 13.36
N HIS A 14 4.09 -3.20 12.57
CA HIS A 14 3.73 -4.51 13.11
C HIS A 14 4.91 -5.49 13.08
N SER A 15 5.05 -6.32 14.11
CA SER A 15 6.14 -7.31 14.22
C SER A 15 5.84 -8.65 13.53
N VAL A 16 4.67 -8.79 12.91
CA VAL A 16 4.14 -10.10 12.47
C VAL A 16 4.73 -10.55 11.13
N TYR A 17 4.95 -9.62 10.22
CA TYR A 17 5.55 -9.85 8.90
C TYR A 17 6.91 -9.14 8.76
N ASP A 18 7.80 -9.74 7.97
CA ASP A 18 9.10 -9.17 7.63
C ASP A 18 8.91 -8.04 6.60
N SER A 19 9.26 -6.82 7.02
CA SER A 19 9.17 -5.63 6.17
C SER A 19 10.03 -5.70 4.91
N SER A 20 11.07 -6.56 4.87
CA SER A 20 11.83 -6.81 3.64
C SER A 20 11.01 -7.59 2.62
N LYS A 21 10.21 -8.55 3.07
CA LYS A 21 9.35 -9.36 2.19
C LYS A 21 8.20 -8.53 1.63
N ILE A 22 7.60 -7.71 2.49
CA ILE A 22 6.62 -6.68 2.07
C ILE A 22 7.19 -5.79 0.97
N ARG A 23 8.41 -5.28 1.13
CA ARG A 23 9.02 -4.45 0.10
C ARG A 23 9.30 -5.20 -1.20
N GLU A 24 9.74 -6.45 -1.12
CA GLU A 24 10.02 -7.28 -2.30
C GLU A 24 8.75 -7.51 -3.14
N ASP A 25 7.67 -7.93 -2.51
CA ASP A 25 6.40 -8.24 -3.18
C ASP A 25 5.70 -6.95 -3.69
N ILE A 26 5.75 -5.85 -2.93
CA ILE A 26 5.27 -4.54 -3.39
C ILE A 26 6.09 -4.03 -4.59
N GLN A 27 7.42 -4.16 -4.55
CA GLN A 27 8.26 -3.79 -5.69
C GLN A 27 7.93 -4.64 -6.92
N GLN A 28 7.73 -5.94 -6.75
CA GLN A 28 7.32 -6.83 -7.84
C GLN A 28 5.98 -6.42 -8.44
N ALA A 29 4.99 -6.06 -7.62
CA ALA A 29 3.71 -5.55 -8.09
C ALA A 29 3.86 -4.24 -8.89
N PHE A 30 4.70 -3.32 -8.43
CA PHE A 30 4.96 -2.07 -9.14
C PHE A 30 5.75 -2.26 -10.43
N ASP A 31 6.69 -3.21 -10.48
CA ASP A 31 7.42 -3.56 -11.69
C ASP A 31 6.47 -4.09 -12.78
N ASP A 32 5.45 -4.88 -12.39
CA ASP A 32 4.41 -5.34 -13.31
C ASP A 32 3.61 -4.17 -13.90
N TRP A 33 3.25 -3.16 -13.10
CA TRP A 33 2.60 -1.94 -13.60
C TRP A 33 3.51 -1.12 -14.52
N ALA A 34 4.77 -0.94 -14.13
CA ALA A 34 5.75 -0.17 -14.90
C ALA A 34 6.03 -0.79 -16.26
N ARG A 35 5.90 -2.12 -16.39
CA ARG A 35 6.09 -2.83 -17.66
C ARG A 35 5.10 -2.41 -18.75
N TYR A 36 3.90 -1.99 -18.37
CA TYR A 36 2.80 -1.69 -19.31
C TYR A 36 2.38 -0.23 -19.33
N THR A 37 3.09 0.64 -18.59
CA THR A 37 2.77 2.07 -18.48
C THR A 37 4.03 2.92 -18.63
N GLU A 38 3.88 4.24 -18.77
CA GLU A 38 5.01 5.19 -18.69
C GLU A 38 5.28 5.62 -17.22
N LEU A 39 4.87 4.80 -16.25
CA LEU A 39 5.07 5.05 -14.83
C LEU A 39 6.34 4.35 -14.33
N SER A 40 6.98 4.97 -13.35
CA SER A 40 8.01 4.36 -12.53
C SER A 40 7.63 4.51 -11.07
N PHE A 41 8.12 3.61 -10.22
CA PHE A 41 7.79 3.59 -8.80
C PHE A 41 9.06 3.63 -7.98
N ARG A 42 9.06 4.42 -6.90
CA ARG A 42 10.22 4.59 -6.03
C ARG A 42 9.81 4.64 -4.56
N GLU A 43 10.38 3.77 -3.74
CA GLU A 43 10.23 3.86 -2.29
C GLU A 43 10.94 5.11 -1.75
N VAL A 44 10.31 5.81 -0.82
CA VAL A 44 10.91 6.94 -0.08
C VAL A 44 11.11 6.58 1.38
N THR A 45 11.99 7.31 2.06
CA THR A 45 12.34 7.02 3.45
C THR A 45 11.23 7.39 4.43
N GLU A 46 11.27 6.76 5.60
CA GLU A 46 10.36 7.06 6.71
C GLU A 46 10.50 8.54 7.11
N GLY A 47 9.40 9.31 7.01
CA GLY A 47 9.37 10.76 7.23
C GLY A 47 9.24 11.60 5.96
N GLU A 48 9.49 11.04 4.78
CA GLU A 48 9.21 11.71 3.51
C GLU A 48 7.71 11.63 3.14
N LYS A 49 7.26 12.59 2.33
CA LYS A 49 5.94 12.51 1.68
C LYS A 49 6.03 11.58 0.48
N ALA A 50 5.00 10.76 0.30
CA ALA A 50 4.85 9.84 -0.82
C ALA A 50 3.52 10.12 -1.55
N ASP A 51 3.43 9.71 -2.83
CA ASP A 51 2.16 9.72 -3.59
C ASP A 51 1.16 8.72 -3.02
N PHE A 52 1.63 7.58 -2.49
CA PHE A 52 0.80 6.61 -1.77
C PHE A 52 1.52 5.97 -0.58
N ASN A 53 0.80 5.85 0.53
CA ASN A 53 1.22 5.17 1.75
C ASN A 53 0.56 3.79 1.80
N LEU A 54 1.37 2.75 1.93
CA LEU A 54 0.87 1.39 2.14
C LEU A 54 0.82 1.13 3.63
N VAL A 55 -0.37 0.81 4.14
CA VAL A 55 -0.64 0.69 5.58
C VAL A 55 -1.33 -0.65 5.87
N PHE A 56 -0.89 -1.32 6.92
CA PHE A 56 -1.58 -2.48 7.48
C PHE A 56 -2.42 -2.06 8.68
N ILE A 57 -3.73 -2.21 8.59
CA ILE A 57 -4.67 -1.78 9.62
C ILE A 57 -5.89 -2.70 9.66
N SER A 58 -6.59 -2.78 10.80
CA SER A 58 -7.80 -3.59 10.97
C SER A 58 -8.95 -2.73 11.49
N ASP A 59 -10.15 -3.31 11.47
CA ASP A 59 -11.36 -2.73 12.05
C ASP A 59 -11.64 -1.32 11.50
N ASP A 60 -12.26 -0.46 12.31
CA ASP A 60 -12.48 0.94 11.96
C ASP A 60 -11.17 1.73 11.98
N HIS A 61 -10.82 2.30 10.83
CA HIS A 61 -9.62 3.08 10.61
C HIS A 61 -9.92 4.46 9.99
N SER A 62 -11.11 5.00 10.28
CA SER A 62 -11.44 6.42 10.07
C SER A 62 -11.49 6.90 8.61
N ASP A 63 -11.72 5.99 7.66
CA ASP A 63 -11.91 6.30 6.23
C ASP A 63 -13.30 5.93 5.69
N GLU A 64 -14.25 5.65 6.59
CA GLU A 64 -15.63 5.20 6.31
C GLU A 64 -15.74 3.79 5.68
N VAL A 65 -14.63 3.08 5.48
CA VAL A 65 -14.60 1.70 4.94
C VAL A 65 -13.91 0.79 5.96
N PRO A 66 -14.55 0.43 7.08
CA PRO A 66 -13.92 -0.42 8.09
C PRO A 66 -13.68 -1.83 7.55
N PHE A 67 -12.59 -2.46 7.99
CA PHE A 67 -12.38 -3.89 7.74
C PHE A 67 -13.29 -4.73 8.65
N ASP A 68 -13.69 -5.91 8.16
CA ASP A 68 -14.67 -6.81 8.77
C ASP A 68 -14.03 -8.03 9.48
N GLY A 69 -12.72 -7.98 9.69
CA GLY A 69 -11.93 -9.07 10.30
C GLY A 69 -11.40 -10.08 9.28
N PRO A 70 -11.00 -11.29 9.71
CA PRO A 70 -10.39 -12.27 8.82
C PRO A 70 -11.36 -12.87 7.80
N ARG A 71 -10.87 -13.16 6.60
CA ARG A 71 -11.56 -13.74 5.43
C ARG A 71 -12.60 -12.83 4.78
N GLY A 72 -12.55 -11.54 5.09
CA GLY A 72 -13.46 -10.53 4.57
C GLY A 72 -12.81 -9.68 3.48
N GLN A 73 -12.97 -8.36 3.58
CA GLN A 73 -12.24 -7.43 2.74
C GLN A 73 -10.75 -7.48 3.07
N ILE A 74 -9.92 -7.76 2.05
CA ILE A 74 -8.47 -7.94 2.24
C ILE A 74 -7.67 -6.64 2.04
N SER A 75 -8.18 -5.72 1.23
CA SER A 75 -7.57 -4.40 0.99
C SER A 75 -8.54 -3.44 0.34
N HIS A 76 -8.22 -2.14 0.41
CA HIS A 76 -8.82 -1.11 -0.43
C HIS A 76 -7.89 0.07 -0.64
N SER A 77 -8.24 0.90 -1.62
CA SER A 77 -7.59 2.17 -1.92
C SER A 77 -8.63 3.12 -2.48
N PHE A 78 -8.32 4.42 -2.48
CA PHE A 78 -9.26 5.43 -2.96
C PHE A 78 -8.80 6.12 -4.25
N PRO A 79 -9.74 6.57 -5.11
CA PRO A 79 -9.42 7.34 -6.29
C PRO A 79 -8.70 8.66 -5.96
N LEU A 80 -7.91 9.17 -6.90
CA LEU A 80 -7.30 10.49 -6.77
C LEU A 80 -8.36 11.57 -6.54
N GLY A 81 -8.14 12.43 -5.53
CA GLY A 81 -9.03 13.54 -5.18
C GLY A 81 -10.08 13.22 -4.12
N SER A 82 -10.17 11.98 -3.64
CA SER A 82 -10.94 11.67 -2.42
C SER A 82 -10.23 12.16 -1.17
N HIS A 83 -10.97 12.26 -0.05
CA HIS A 83 -10.40 12.64 1.25
C HIS A 83 -9.27 11.69 1.70
N SER A 84 -9.44 10.38 1.46
CA SER A 84 -8.47 9.33 1.82
C SER A 84 -7.54 8.93 0.66
N ALA A 85 -7.42 9.77 -0.37
CA ALA A 85 -6.53 9.48 -1.50
C ALA A 85 -5.06 9.43 -1.05
N GLY A 86 -4.26 8.58 -1.70
CA GLY A 86 -2.85 8.39 -1.34
C GLY A 86 -2.63 7.39 -0.21
N TYR A 87 -3.63 6.57 0.10
CA TYR A 87 -3.48 5.43 0.98
C TYR A 87 -3.94 4.14 0.30
N ILE A 88 -3.19 3.07 0.53
CA ILE A 88 -3.55 1.69 0.19
C ILE A 88 -3.57 0.94 1.52
N HIS A 89 -4.75 0.51 1.93
CA HIS A 89 -4.97 -0.20 3.18
C HIS A 89 -5.01 -1.70 2.93
N PHE A 90 -4.27 -2.45 3.71
CA PHE A 90 -4.31 -3.91 3.77
C PHE A 90 -4.84 -4.33 5.13
N ASN A 91 -5.78 -5.28 5.13
CA ASN A 91 -6.39 -5.77 6.36
C ASN A 91 -5.35 -6.54 7.19
N SER A 92 -4.99 -6.01 8.36
CA SER A 92 -4.00 -6.63 9.25
C SER A 92 -4.55 -7.83 10.04
N ALA A 93 -5.87 -8.05 10.02
CA ALA A 93 -6.50 -9.24 10.60
C ALA A 93 -6.31 -10.50 9.74
N GLU A 94 -5.90 -10.34 8.47
CA GLU A 94 -5.64 -11.46 7.57
C GLU A 94 -4.31 -12.16 7.87
N LYS A 95 -4.25 -13.45 7.51
CA LYS A 95 -3.02 -14.24 7.53
C LYS A 95 -2.41 -14.25 6.14
N TRP A 96 -1.53 -13.30 5.89
CA TRP A 96 -0.89 -13.19 4.60
C TRP A 96 0.29 -14.14 4.46
N SER A 97 0.31 -14.90 3.36
CA SER A 97 1.41 -15.82 3.03
C SER A 97 2.52 -15.15 2.20
N HIS A 98 2.12 -14.17 1.39
CA HIS A 98 2.93 -13.30 0.53
C HIS A 98 2.28 -11.92 0.56
N MET A 99 3.10 -10.87 0.66
CA MET A 99 2.74 -9.44 0.68
C MET A 99 3.96 -8.62 0.38
#